data_AF-A0A1W9JD01-F1
#
_entry.id   AF-A0A1W9JD01-F1
#
_cell.length_a   1.000
_cell.length_b   1.000
_cell.length_c   1.000
_cell.angle_alpha   90.00
_cell.angle_beta   90.00
_cell.angle_gamma   90.00
#
_symmetry.space_group_name_H-M   'P 1'
#
loop_
_entity.id
_entity.type
_entity.pdbx_description
1 polymer ?
#
loop_
_entity_poly.entity_id
_entity_poly.type
_entity_poly.pdbx_seq_one_letter_code
_entity_poly.pdbx_strand_id
1 'polypeptide(L)'
;MSFPRATRTTAFIAGLSFSAPLTLLVILKSANLLSIGVDHPRAVAFFLIYWLITVPVFVLDVRSFLPKQLKTRIPLVYFPTDRAGVAFLFTVFGRILVWLLGGATGVGLMLPLWYVLQN
;
A
#
# COMPACT_ATOMS: atom_id res chain seq x y z
N MET A 1 -19.45 14.97 3.52
CA MET A 1 -18.87 13.63 3.69
C MET A 1 -17.55 13.75 4.44
N SER A 2 -17.31 12.92 5.46
CA SER A 2 -16.02 12.87 6.15
C SER A 2 -14.99 12.19 5.24
N PHE A 3 -13.84 12.84 5.04
CA PHE A 3 -12.76 12.27 4.24
C PHE A 3 -12.25 10.95 4.89
N PRO A 4 -11.72 9.96 4.13
CA PRO A 4 -11.26 8.68 4.69
C PRO A 4 -10.09 8.83 5.66
N ARG A 5 -10.13 8.17 6.83
CA ARG A 5 -9.04 8.18 7.83
C ARG A 5 -8.19 6.92 7.70
N ALA A 6 -6.86 7.08 7.79
CA ALA A 6 -5.95 5.93 7.74
C ALA A 6 -5.96 5.16 9.08
N THR A 7 -6.42 3.93 9.02
CA THR A 7 -6.45 2.97 10.13
C THR A 7 -5.59 1.76 9.79
N ARG A 8 -5.33 0.89 10.77
CA ARG A 8 -4.67 -0.40 10.51
C ARG A 8 -5.47 -1.23 9.51
N THR A 9 -6.80 -1.23 9.61
CA THR A 9 -7.69 -1.96 8.70
C THR A 9 -7.61 -1.44 7.28
N THR A 10 -7.65 -0.12 7.07
CA THR A 10 -7.52 0.45 5.71
C THR A 10 -6.14 0.21 5.13
N ALA A 11 -5.09 0.22 5.96
CA ALA A 11 -3.74 -0.10 5.53
C ALA A 11 -3.62 -1.57 5.09
N PHE A 12 -4.19 -2.50 5.87
CA PHE A 12 -4.22 -3.93 5.52
C PHE A 12 -4.98 -4.17 4.20
N ILE A 13 -6.18 -3.61 4.08
CA ILE A 13 -7.01 -3.75 2.87
C ILE A 13 -6.29 -3.15 1.66
N ALA A 14 -5.67 -1.97 1.80
CA ALA A 14 -4.91 -1.35 0.73
C ALA A 14 -3.69 -2.20 0.29
N GLY A 15 -3.05 -2.91 1.23
CA GLY A 15 -1.97 -3.84 0.92
C GLY A 15 -2.48 -5.04 0.14
N LEU A 16 -3.57 -5.65 0.61
CA LEU A 16 -4.20 -6.80 -0.03
C LEU A 16 -4.74 -6.46 -1.42
N SER A 17 -5.40 -5.30 -1.57
CA SER A 17 -5.94 -4.83 -2.84
C SER A 17 -4.87 -4.40 -3.84
N PHE A 18 -3.65 -4.11 -3.37
CA PHE A 18 -2.50 -3.90 -4.24
C PHE A 18 -1.90 -5.23 -4.70
N SER A 19 -1.65 -6.16 -3.78
CA SER A 19 -0.94 -7.40 -4.09
C SER A 19 -1.80 -8.44 -4.80
N ALA A 20 -3.08 -8.57 -4.48
CA ALA A 20 -3.96 -9.56 -5.10
C ALA A 20 -4.07 -9.40 -6.64
N PRO A 21 -4.42 -8.23 -7.20
CA PRO A 21 -4.49 -8.05 -8.65
C PRO A 21 -3.12 -8.12 -9.32
N LEU A 22 -2.05 -7.66 -8.64
CA LEU A 22 -0.69 -7.76 -9.17
C LEU A 22 -0.26 -9.23 -9.28
N THR A 23 -0.51 -10.01 -8.24
CA THR A 23 -0.20 -11.45 -8.21
C THR A 23 -1.03 -12.17 -9.26
N LEU A 24 -2.34 -11.91 -9.32
CA LEU A 24 -3.25 -12.48 -10.33
C LEU A 24 -2.74 -12.22 -11.75
N LEU A 25 -2.28 -10.99 -12.03
CA LEU A 25 -1.72 -10.64 -13.34
C LEU A 25 -0.46 -11.48 -13.66
N VAL A 26 0.40 -11.74 -12.68
CA VAL A 26 1.55 -12.63 -12.85
C VAL A 26 1.09 -14.04 -13.18
N ILE A 27 0.11 -14.59 -12.44
CA ILE A 27 -0.41 -15.95 -12.64
C ILE A 27 -1.01 -16.12 -14.05
N LEU A 28 -1.86 -15.18 -14.46
CA LEU A 28 -2.52 -15.23 -15.76
C LEU A 28 -1.51 -15.09 -16.91
N LYS A 29 -0.48 -14.27 -16.75
CA LYS A 29 0.60 -14.19 -17.74
C LYS A 29 1.38 -15.49 -17.81
N SER A 30 1.79 -16.07 -16.68
CA SER A 30 2.56 -17.32 -16.67
C SER A 30 1.78 -18.52 -17.20
N ALA A 31 0.45 -18.51 -17.05
CA ALA A 31 -0.44 -19.51 -17.62
C ALA A 31 -0.73 -19.29 -19.12
N ASN A 32 -0.11 -18.30 -19.77
CA ASN A 32 -0.38 -17.88 -21.16
C ASN A 32 -1.85 -17.48 -21.43
N LEU A 33 -2.59 -17.09 -20.39
CA LEU A 33 -3.98 -16.63 -20.50
C LEU A 33 -4.09 -15.14 -20.84
N LEU A 34 -3.01 -14.38 -20.60
CA LEU A 34 -2.90 -12.96 -20.95
C LEU A 34 -1.54 -12.68 -21.60
N SER A 35 -1.55 -11.82 -22.63
CA SER A 35 -0.32 -11.32 -23.28
C SER A 35 0.37 -10.19 -22.50
N ILE A 36 -0.34 -9.57 -21.57
CA ILE A 36 0.13 -8.46 -20.73
C ILE A 36 0.39 -8.99 -19.33
N GLY A 37 1.55 -8.67 -18.75
CA GLY A 37 1.73 -8.81 -17.30
C GLY A 37 2.59 -7.71 -16.69
N VAL A 38 3.23 -8.02 -15.56
CA VAL A 38 3.88 -7.02 -14.68
C VAL A 38 5.11 -6.34 -15.27
N ASP A 39 5.67 -6.90 -16.34
CA ASP A 39 6.76 -6.33 -17.14
C ASP A 39 6.26 -5.32 -18.19
N HIS A 40 4.95 -5.27 -18.46
CA HIS A 40 4.41 -4.34 -19.44
C HIS A 40 4.34 -2.92 -18.85
N PRO A 41 4.85 -1.88 -19.55
CA PRO A 41 4.94 -0.51 -19.02
C PRO A 41 3.61 0.06 -18.52
N ARG A 42 2.50 -0.27 -19.21
CA ARG A 42 1.15 0.15 -18.81
C ARG A 42 0.69 -0.46 -17.49
N ALA A 43 1.02 -1.73 -17.24
CA ALA A 43 0.68 -2.39 -15.97
C ALA A 43 1.48 -1.76 -14.83
N VAL A 44 2.79 -1.55 -15.05
CA VAL A 44 3.66 -0.85 -14.09
C VAL A 44 3.12 0.54 -13.77
N ALA A 45 2.81 1.35 -14.79
CA ALA A 45 2.26 2.69 -14.60
C ALA A 45 0.95 2.68 -13.79
N PHE A 46 0.04 1.74 -14.08
CA PHE A 46 -1.21 1.58 -13.35
C PHE A 46 -0.96 1.28 -11.87
N PHE A 47 -0.11 0.30 -11.55
CA PHE A 47 0.19 -0.05 -10.16
C PHE A 47 0.96 1.05 -9.43
N LEU A 48 1.84 1.79 -10.12
CA LEU A 48 2.50 2.97 -9.56
C LEU A 48 1.50 4.07 -9.20
N ILE A 49 0.57 4.41 -10.10
CA ILE A 49 -0.47 5.40 -9.83
C ILE A 49 -1.36 4.93 -8.68
N TYR A 50 -1.76 3.66 -8.68
CA TYR A 50 -2.54 3.07 -7.60
C TYR A 50 -1.82 3.20 -6.25
N TRP A 51 -0.53 2.88 -6.22
CA TRP A 51 0.30 2.99 -5.02
C TRP A 51 0.42 4.44 -4.55
N LEU A 52 0.67 5.38 -5.47
CA LEU A 52 0.77 6.82 -5.20
C LEU A 52 -0.54 7.43 -4.66
N ILE A 53 -1.70 6.82 -4.94
CA ILE A 53 -2.98 7.30 -4.41
C ILE A 53 -3.29 6.59 -3.09
N THR A 54 -3.17 5.27 -3.04
CA THR A 54 -3.66 4.47 -1.92
C THR A 54 -2.77 4.53 -0.69
N VAL A 55 -1.44 4.53 -0.85
CA VAL A 55 -0.51 4.59 0.28
C VAL A 55 -0.64 5.92 1.02
N PRO A 56 -0.63 7.09 0.36
CA PRO A 56 -0.81 8.36 1.07
C PRO A 56 -2.15 8.44 1.80
N VAL A 57 -3.25 7.98 1.19
CA VAL A 57 -4.60 8.12 1.75
C VAL A 57 -4.87 7.12 2.87
N PHE A 58 -4.52 5.85 2.67
CA PHE A 58 -4.97 4.75 3.55
C PHE A 58 -3.88 4.23 4.50
N VAL A 59 -2.61 4.60 4.28
CA VAL A 59 -1.46 4.19 5.09
C VAL A 59 -0.82 5.37 5.81
N LEU A 60 -0.50 6.44 5.09
CA LEU A 60 0.20 7.61 5.67
C LEU A 60 -0.77 8.61 6.31
N ASP A 61 -2.02 8.65 5.86
CA ASP A 61 -3.02 9.68 6.18
C ASP A 61 -2.58 11.05 5.64
N VAL A 62 -2.97 11.43 4.41
CA VAL A 62 -2.52 12.68 3.77
C VAL A 62 -2.78 13.93 4.63
N ARG A 63 -3.78 13.88 5.52
CA ARG A 63 -4.07 14.97 6.47
C ARG A 63 -2.97 15.22 7.50
N SER A 64 -2.06 14.27 7.66
CA SER A 64 -0.88 14.37 8.51
C SER A 64 0.33 15.06 7.86
N PHE A 65 0.28 15.40 6.57
CA PHE A 65 1.30 16.25 5.94
C PHE A 65 1.14 17.74 6.29
N LEU A 66 -0.01 18.14 6.85
CA LEU A 66 -0.28 19.50 7.36
C LEU A 66 -0.91 19.49 8.76
N PRO A 67 -0.29 18.91 9.80
CA PRO A 67 -0.78 19.04 11.16
C PRO A 67 -0.52 20.47 11.61
N LYS A 68 -1.52 21.16 12.18
CA LYS A 68 -1.32 22.46 12.84
C LYS A 68 -0.22 22.42 13.91
N GLN A 69 0.13 21.23 14.39
CA GLN A 69 1.14 20.92 15.41
C GLN A 69 2.57 20.79 14.84
N LEU A 70 2.73 20.58 13.53
CA LEU A 70 4.02 20.39 12.85
C LEU A 70 4.36 21.59 11.96
N LYS A 71 4.13 22.81 12.47
CA LYS A 71 4.70 24.06 11.92
C LYS A 71 6.20 24.12 12.26
N THR A 72 7.00 23.23 11.68
CA THR A 72 8.45 23.44 11.56
C THR A 72 8.75 23.89 10.14
N ARG A 73 9.59 24.93 10.00
CA ARG A 73 9.90 25.66 8.76
C ARG A 73 10.63 24.82 7.67
N ILE A 74 10.72 23.50 7.78
CA ILE A 74 11.53 22.66 6.89
C ILE A 74 10.65 21.54 6.33
N PRO A 75 10.32 21.54 5.02
CA PRO A 75 9.22 20.73 4.46
C PRO A 75 9.44 19.21 4.41
N LEU A 76 10.62 18.69 4.80
CA LEU A 76 11.04 17.32 4.45
C LEU A 76 11.79 16.57 5.55
N VAL A 77 11.95 17.18 6.73
CA VAL A 77 12.70 16.56 7.84
C VAL A 77 11.83 16.56 9.09
N TYR A 78 10.93 15.58 9.18
CA TYR A 78 10.13 15.31 10.37
C TYR A 78 10.97 14.54 11.39
N PHE A 79 11.94 15.21 12.03
CA PHE A 79 12.49 14.69 13.28
C PHE A 79 11.52 15.02 14.41
N PRO A 80 11.03 14.02 15.16
CA PRO A 80 10.08 14.29 16.23
C PRO A 80 10.80 15.03 17.37
N THR A 81 10.41 16.29 17.61
CA THR A 81 10.94 17.12 18.70
C THR A 81 10.17 16.93 20.00
N ASP A 82 9.05 16.22 19.97
CA ASP A 82 8.17 15.97 21.10
C ASP A 82 7.60 14.53 21.11
N ARG A 83 7.04 14.12 22.26
CA ARG A 83 6.45 12.78 22.43
C ARG A 83 5.29 12.53 21.46
N ALA A 84 4.55 13.58 21.07
CA ALA A 84 3.43 13.49 20.13
C ALA A 84 3.92 13.13 18.72
N GLY A 85 5.00 13.76 18.25
CA GLY A 85 5.65 13.44 16.99
C GLY A 85 6.18 12.00 16.95
N VAL A 86 6.79 11.53 18.03
CA VAL A 86 7.26 10.13 18.15
C VAL A 86 6.08 9.15 18.04
N ALA A 87 5.00 9.38 18.80
CA ALA A 87 3.81 8.53 18.78
C ALA A 87 3.13 8.50 17.39
N PHE A 88 3.12 9.64 16.70
CA PHE A 88 2.65 9.73 15.32
C PHE A 88 3.51 8.88 14.37
N LEU A 89 4.85 9.00 14.47
CA LEU A 89 5.79 8.22 13.67
C LEU A 89 5.58 6.72 13.87
N PHE A 90 5.50 6.25 15.12
CA PHE A 90 5.21 4.85 15.44
C PHE A 90 3.87 4.37 14.87
N THR A 91 2.86 5.23 14.88
CA THR A 91 1.55 4.89 14.30
C THR A 91 1.64 4.73 12.79
N VAL A 92 2.36 5.62 12.10
CA VAL A 92 2.60 5.52 10.65
C VAL A 92 3.39 4.25 10.33
N PHE A 93 4.50 4.00 11.01
CA PHE A 93 5.30 2.78 10.83
C PHE A 93 4.47 1.51 11.08
N GLY A 94 3.64 1.51 12.13
CA GLY A 94 2.72 0.40 12.39
C GLY A 94 1.73 0.17 11.25
N ARG A 95 1.21 1.23 10.62
CA ARG A 95 0.34 1.09 9.44
C ARG A 95 1.11 0.61 8.21
N ILE A 96 2.34 1.05 8.00
CA ILE A 96 3.21 0.54 6.92
C ILE A 96 3.44 -0.96 7.10
N LEU A 97 3.75 -1.41 8.32
CA LEU A 97 3.92 -2.83 8.63
C LEU A 97 2.64 -3.62 8.34
N VAL A 98 1.48 -3.09 8.73
CA VAL A 98 0.18 -3.73 8.46
C VAL A 98 -0.16 -3.75 6.97
N TRP A 99 0.22 -2.71 6.22
CA TRP A 99 0.11 -2.68 4.76
C TRP A 99 0.97 -3.78 4.11
N LEU A 100 2.22 -3.95 4.56
CA LEU A 100 3.09 -5.03 4.11
C LEU A 100 2.50 -6.42 4.44
N LEU A 101 1.92 -6.58 5.64
CA LEU A 101 1.22 -7.81 6.02
C LEU A 101 0.04 -8.11 5.09
N GLY A 102 -0.81 -7.12 4.81
CA GLY A 102 -1.90 -7.26 3.84
C GLY A 102 -1.41 -7.65 2.44
N GLY A 103 -0.30 -7.03 2.01
CA GLY A 103 0.40 -7.39 0.79
C GLY A 103 0.81 -8.86 0.77
N ALA A 104 1.53 -9.31 1.79
CA ALA A 104 1.99 -10.70 1.93
C ALA A 104 0.83 -11.69 1.98
N THR A 105 -0.26 -11.37 2.69
CA THR A 105 -1.48 -12.19 2.71
C THR A 105 -2.08 -12.33 1.31
N GLY A 106 -2.21 -11.23 0.57
CA GLY A 106 -2.75 -11.28 -0.80
C GLY A 106 -1.91 -12.15 -1.74
N VAL A 107 -0.57 -12.10 -1.62
CA VAL A 107 0.32 -13.01 -2.37
C VAL A 107 0.12 -14.46 -1.93
N GLY A 108 0.12 -14.72 -0.62
CA GLY A 108 -0.02 -16.07 -0.06
C GLY A 108 -1.35 -16.74 -0.42
N LEU A 109 -2.46 -16.00 -0.43
CA LEU A 109 -3.78 -16.49 -0.82
C LEU A 109 -3.88 -16.87 -2.31
N MET A 110 -2.97 -16.38 -3.15
CA MET A 110 -2.94 -16.67 -4.59
C MET A 110 -2.05 -17.87 -4.94
N LEU A 111 -1.26 -18.40 -3.99
CA LEU A 111 -0.47 -19.62 -4.19
C LEU A 111 -1.32 -20.86 -4.53
N PRO A 112 -2.48 -21.12 -3.88
CA PRO A 112 -3.34 -22.23 -4.27
C PRO A 112 -3.88 -22.08 -5.69
N LEU A 113 -4.23 -20.86 -6.11
CA LEU A 113 -4.69 -20.58 -7.47
C LEU A 113 -3.60 -20.88 -8.50
N TRP A 114 -2.36 -20.48 -8.22
CA TRP A 114 -1.21 -20.82 -9.04
C TRP A 114 -1.08 -22.33 -9.22
N TYR A 115 -1.13 -23.09 -8.13
CA TYR A 115 -1.02 -24.54 -8.14
C TYR A 115 -2.14 -25.20 -8.97
N VAL A 116 -3.37 -24.70 -8.89
CA VAL A 116 -4.49 -25.21 -9.71
C VAL A 116 -4.27 -24.93 -11.19
N LEU A 117 -3.75 -23.76 -11.56
CA LEU A 117 -3.54 -23.39 -12.97
C LEU A 117 -2.34 -24.08 -13.63
N GLN A 118 -1.48 -24.75 -12.86
CA GLN A 118 -0.36 -25.54 -13.37
C GLN A 118 -0.70 -27.00 -13.64
N ASN A 119 -1.82 -27.51 -13.12
CA ASN A 119 -2.30 -28.88 -13.31
C ASN A 119 -3.44 -28.92 -14.34
#